data_AF-A0A1Z8S4P5-F1
#
_entry.id   AF-A0A1Z8S4P5-F1
#
_cell.length_a   1.000
_cell.length_b   1.000
_cell.length_c   1.000
_cell.angle_alpha   90.00
_cell.angle_beta   90.00
_cell.angle_gamma   90.00
#
_symmetry.space_group_name_H-M   'P 1'
#
loop_
_entity.id
_entity.type
_entity.pdbx_description
1 polymer ?
#
loop_
_entity_poly.entity_id
_entity_poly.type
_entity_poly.pdbx_seq_one_letter_code
_entity_poly.pdbx_strand_id
1 'polypeptide(L)'
;MTFDADIVLDAVCWKSCAACELAGGCTDPAFVEYDPYATQDDGSCGELIVLGCIYDSASNFDPIANVDDNSCEFTEETNDCPADLDGDGAATTGDLLAFLATFGLTCL
;
A
#
# COMPACT_ATOMS: atom_id res chain seq x y z
N MET A 1 -7.83 46.96 -13.53
CA MET A 1 -8.77 45.84 -13.62
C MET A 1 -8.17 44.70 -12.83
N THR A 2 -8.84 44.38 -11.72
CA THR A 2 -8.51 43.31 -10.79
C THR A 2 -8.75 41.96 -11.46
N PHE A 3 -7.73 41.11 -11.48
CA PHE A 3 -7.89 39.66 -11.47
C PHE A 3 -6.72 39.09 -10.67
N ASP A 4 -6.73 39.37 -9.36
CA ASP A 4 -6.13 38.45 -8.40
C ASP A 4 -7.22 37.41 -8.13
N ALA A 5 -7.38 36.50 -9.10
CA ALA A 5 -8.09 35.27 -8.85
C ALA A 5 -6.99 34.29 -8.49
N ASP A 6 -7.04 33.75 -7.26
CA ASP A 6 -6.23 32.60 -6.88
C ASP A 6 -6.44 31.53 -7.97
N ILE A 7 -5.42 31.33 -8.80
CA ILE A 7 -5.41 30.28 -9.79
C ILE A 7 -5.19 28.98 -9.02
N VAL A 8 -6.24 28.19 -8.91
CA VAL A 8 -6.15 26.79 -8.47
C VAL A 8 -5.75 25.98 -9.69
N LEU A 9 -4.52 25.48 -9.70
CA LEU A 9 -4.02 24.57 -10.74
C LEU A 9 -4.13 23.14 -10.23
N ASP A 10 -4.89 22.31 -10.94
CA ASP A 10 -5.10 20.90 -10.59
C ASP A 10 -3.83 20.05 -10.78
N ALA A 11 -2.96 20.42 -11.73
CA ALA A 11 -1.67 19.80 -11.98
C ALA A 11 -0.62 20.82 -12.46
N VAL A 12 0.60 20.73 -11.92
CA VAL A 12 1.72 21.63 -12.23
C VAL A 12 2.91 20.80 -12.69
N CYS A 13 3.62 21.21 -13.75
CA CYS A 13 4.80 20.46 -14.20
C CYS A 13 5.88 20.46 -13.11
N TRP A 14 6.57 19.33 -12.93
CA TRP A 14 7.71 19.24 -12.01
C TRP A 14 8.75 20.34 -12.34
N LYS A 15 9.11 21.14 -11.32
CA LYS A 15 9.97 22.35 -11.43
C LYS A 15 9.43 23.51 -12.26
N SER A 16 8.13 23.57 -12.51
CA SER A 16 7.46 24.71 -13.13
C SER A 16 6.32 25.21 -12.25
N CYS A 17 5.95 26.49 -12.39
CA CYS A 17 4.71 27.03 -11.86
C CYS A 17 3.62 27.12 -12.94
N ALA A 18 3.87 26.56 -14.13
CA ALA A 18 2.91 26.53 -15.23
C ALA A 18 2.01 25.29 -15.16
N ALA A 19 0.77 25.44 -15.64
CA ALA A 19 -0.15 24.34 -15.85
C ALA A 19 0.52 23.24 -16.70
N CYS A 20 0.35 21.99 -16.28
CA CYS A 20 0.76 20.85 -17.09
C CYS A 20 -0.33 20.56 -18.12
N GLU A 21 -0.25 21.16 -19.32
CA GLU A 21 -1.22 20.89 -20.39
C GLU A 21 -1.15 19.44 -20.91
N LEU A 22 -0.05 18.75 -20.62
CA LEU A 22 0.21 17.35 -21.00
C LEU A 22 0.82 16.62 -19.79
N ALA A 23 0.01 16.34 -18.78
CA ALA A 23 0.39 15.44 -17.71
C ALA A 23 0.38 14.02 -18.27
N GLY A 24 1.55 13.55 -18.71
CA GLY A 24 1.76 12.20 -19.21
C GLY A 24 1.84 11.21 -18.06
N GLY A 25 1.08 10.12 -18.17
CA GLY A 25 1.07 9.01 -17.21
C GLY A 25 -0.05 8.03 -17.56
N CYS A 26 -0.16 6.93 -16.82
CA CYS A 26 -1.19 5.94 -17.11
C CYS A 26 -2.57 6.50 -16.75
N THR A 27 -3.46 6.64 -17.74
CA THR A 27 -4.80 7.19 -17.55
C THR A 27 -5.85 6.12 -17.22
N ASP A 28 -5.49 4.84 -17.26
CA ASP A 28 -6.41 3.72 -17.04
C ASP A 28 -6.34 3.22 -15.58
N PRO A 29 -7.42 3.36 -14.78
CA PRO A 29 -7.46 2.92 -13.39
C PRO A 29 -7.41 1.40 -13.21
N ALA A 30 -7.46 0.62 -14.30
CA ALA A 30 -7.27 -0.83 -14.25
C ALA A 30 -5.79 -1.26 -14.13
N PHE A 31 -4.84 -0.33 -14.14
CA PHE A 31 -3.40 -0.60 -14.07
C PHE A 31 -2.77 -0.09 -12.78
N VAL A 32 -1.70 -0.76 -12.33
CA VAL A 32 -0.95 -0.41 -11.10
C VAL A 32 -0.33 0.98 -11.19
N GLU A 33 0.09 1.39 -12.40
CA GLU A 33 0.72 2.68 -12.66
C GLU A 33 -0.27 3.84 -12.82
N TYR A 34 -1.57 3.63 -12.59
CA TYR A 34 -2.59 4.67 -12.76
C TYR A 34 -2.22 5.96 -12.02
N ASP A 35 -2.13 7.05 -12.78
CA ASP A 35 -1.94 8.40 -12.25
C ASP A 35 -3.25 9.19 -12.40
N PRO A 36 -3.95 9.52 -11.30
CA PRO A 36 -5.18 10.29 -11.36
C PRO A 36 -4.99 11.74 -11.86
N TYR A 37 -3.76 12.21 -11.98
CA TYR A 37 -3.41 13.52 -12.53
C TYR A 37 -2.98 13.46 -14.00
N ALA A 38 -2.82 12.26 -14.57
CA ALA A 38 -2.52 12.11 -15.98
C ALA A 38 -3.73 12.48 -16.85
N THR A 39 -3.49 13.35 -17.84
CA THR A 39 -4.50 13.77 -18.83
C THR A 39 -4.27 13.11 -20.19
N GLN A 40 -3.12 12.45 -20.37
CA GLN A 40 -2.77 11.75 -21.59
C GLN A 40 -1.96 10.50 -21.26
N ASP A 41 -2.37 9.38 -21.84
CA ASP A 41 -1.63 8.12 -21.76
C ASP A 41 -0.29 8.28 -22.50
N ASP A 42 0.81 8.09 -21.77
CA ASP A 42 2.17 8.11 -22.29
C ASP A 42 2.72 6.69 -22.56
N GLY A 43 1.87 5.66 -22.41
CA GLY A 43 2.24 4.26 -22.54
C GLY A 43 2.87 3.67 -21.28
N SER A 44 2.77 4.34 -20.14
CA SER A 44 3.23 3.83 -18.84
C SER A 44 2.33 2.77 -18.21
N CYS A 45 1.12 2.52 -18.74
CA CYS A 45 0.24 1.44 -18.29
C CYS A 45 0.86 0.06 -18.61
N GLY A 46 1.59 -0.51 -17.65
CA GLY A 46 2.40 -1.70 -17.84
C GLY A 46 1.81 -2.96 -17.21
N GLU A 47 1.26 -2.82 -16.00
CA GLU A 47 0.77 -3.95 -15.20
C GLU A 47 -0.72 -3.81 -14.90
N LEU A 48 -1.53 -4.72 -15.44
CA LEU A 48 -2.95 -4.79 -15.12
C LEU A 48 -3.12 -5.21 -13.65
N ILE A 49 -4.06 -4.59 -12.94
CA ILE A 49 -4.42 -4.98 -11.58
C ILE A 49 -5.03 -6.38 -11.61
N VAL A 50 -4.44 -7.28 -10.83
CA VAL A 50 -4.95 -8.60 -10.49
C VAL A 50 -5.11 -8.64 -8.98
N LEU A 51 -6.37 -8.65 -8.55
CA LEU A 51 -6.76 -8.66 -7.15
C LEU A 51 -6.67 -10.08 -6.57
N GLY A 52 -6.12 -10.18 -5.37
CA GLY A 52 -6.06 -11.42 -4.60
C GLY A 52 -5.02 -11.32 -3.48
N CYS A 53 -4.83 -12.41 -2.74
CA CYS A 53 -3.86 -12.39 -1.66
C CYS A 53 -2.41 -12.49 -2.18
N ILE A 54 -1.60 -11.46 -1.94
CA ILE A 54 -0.21 -11.38 -2.44
C ILE A 54 0.83 -11.99 -1.47
N TYR A 55 0.42 -12.40 -0.28
CA TYR A 55 1.33 -12.90 0.75
C TYR A 55 1.43 -14.43 0.70
N ASP A 56 2.64 -14.93 0.47
CA ASP A 56 2.94 -16.38 0.39
C ASP A 56 2.65 -17.16 1.67
N SER A 57 2.56 -16.46 2.81
CA SER A 57 2.18 -17.02 4.11
C SER A 57 0.68 -17.19 4.31
N ALA A 58 -0.18 -16.69 3.40
CA ALA A 58 -1.62 -16.86 3.48
C ALA A 58 -2.06 -18.22 2.89
N SER A 59 -3.08 -18.82 3.49
CA SER A 59 -3.67 -20.09 3.03
C SER A 59 -4.34 -19.98 1.65
N ASN A 60 -4.74 -18.77 1.27
CA ASN A 60 -5.34 -18.43 -0.01
C ASN A 60 -4.44 -17.52 -0.86
N PHE A 61 -3.11 -17.64 -0.72
CA PHE A 61 -2.13 -16.97 -1.57
C PHE A 61 -2.44 -17.19 -3.06
N ASP A 62 -2.50 -16.11 -3.84
CA ASP A 62 -2.65 -16.14 -5.29
C ASP A 62 -1.36 -15.65 -5.97
N PRO A 63 -0.59 -16.55 -6.65
CA PRO A 63 0.66 -16.19 -7.30
C PRO A 63 0.53 -15.28 -8.52
N ILE A 64 -0.69 -15.05 -9.03
CA ILE A 64 -0.93 -14.10 -10.11
C ILE A 64 -1.45 -12.74 -9.62
N ALA A 65 -1.82 -12.62 -8.34
CA ALA A 65 -2.25 -11.35 -7.77
C ALA A 65 -1.06 -10.41 -7.59
N ASN A 66 -1.26 -9.12 -7.92
CA ASN A 66 -0.28 -8.05 -7.73
C ASN A 66 -0.82 -6.92 -6.83
N VAL A 67 -2.09 -6.95 -6.48
CA VAL A 67 -2.72 -6.01 -5.55
C VAL A 67 -3.53 -6.80 -4.51
N ASP A 68 -3.21 -6.56 -3.24
CA ASP A 68 -3.95 -7.12 -2.11
C ASP A 68 -5.39 -6.62 -2.11
N ASP A 69 -6.35 -7.54 -2.10
CA ASP A 69 -7.79 -7.26 -2.06
C ASP A 69 -8.39 -7.42 -0.66
N ASN A 70 -7.52 -7.56 0.35
CA ASN A 70 -7.88 -7.80 1.75
C ASN A 70 -8.64 -9.12 1.99
N SER A 71 -8.59 -10.07 1.04
CA SER A 71 -9.18 -11.41 1.22
C SER A 71 -8.24 -12.40 1.92
N CYS A 72 -6.99 -12.04 2.20
CA CYS A 72 -5.99 -12.95 2.77
C CYS A 72 -6.46 -13.67 4.04
N GLU A 73 -6.43 -15.00 4.00
CA GLU A 73 -6.76 -15.89 5.10
C GLU A 73 -5.47 -16.49 5.65
N PHE A 74 -5.03 -16.00 6.80
CA PHE A 74 -3.95 -16.62 7.55
C PHE A 74 -4.57 -17.68 8.45
N THR A 75 -4.73 -18.90 7.94
CA THR A 75 -5.15 -20.03 8.76
C THR A 75 -3.97 -20.43 9.63
N GLU A 76 -3.94 -19.86 10.83
CA GLU A 76 -3.12 -20.36 11.93
C GLU A 76 -3.66 -21.75 12.30
N GLU A 77 -3.16 -22.79 11.64
CA GLU A 77 -3.24 -24.13 12.21
C GLU A 77 -2.37 -24.10 13.48
N THR A 78 -2.98 -23.66 14.59
CA THR A 78 -2.58 -23.73 16.02
C THR A 78 -2.05 -22.50 16.78
N ASN A 79 -2.27 -21.25 16.37
CA ASN A 79 -2.07 -20.15 17.33
C ASN A 79 -3.10 -19.02 17.19
N ASP A 80 -4.06 -18.96 18.12
CA ASP A 80 -5.11 -17.92 18.19
C ASP A 80 -4.52 -16.50 18.34
N CYS A 81 -3.21 -16.38 18.58
CA CYS A 81 -2.48 -15.14 18.50
C CYS A 81 -0.95 -15.39 18.44
N PRO A 82 -0.28 -15.31 17.28
CA PRO A 82 1.19 -15.44 17.20
C PRO A 82 1.96 -14.38 17.99
N ALA A 83 1.28 -13.28 18.33
CA ALA A 83 1.81 -12.17 19.12
C ALA A 83 1.42 -12.25 20.60
N ASP A 84 0.79 -13.35 21.05
CA ASP A 84 0.62 -13.68 22.46
C ASP A 84 1.93 -14.30 22.97
N LEU A 85 2.80 -13.44 23.46
CA LEU A 85 4.15 -13.79 23.91
C LEU A 85 4.18 -14.21 25.37
N ASP A 86 3.17 -13.85 26.16
CA ASP A 86 3.05 -14.22 27.57
C ASP A 86 2.06 -15.37 27.86
N GLY A 87 1.32 -15.82 26.83
CA GLY A 87 0.45 -16.99 26.84
C GLY A 87 -0.91 -16.74 27.49
N ASP A 88 -1.39 -15.50 27.54
CA ASP A 88 -2.66 -15.13 28.17
C ASP A 88 -3.89 -15.27 27.27
N GLY A 89 -3.68 -15.61 25.99
CA GLY A 89 -4.71 -15.79 24.98
C GLY A 89 -5.13 -14.49 24.28
N ALA A 90 -4.36 -13.40 24.40
CA ALA A 90 -4.61 -12.15 23.69
C ALA A 90 -3.31 -11.48 23.21
N ALA A 91 -3.32 -10.83 22.03
CA ALA A 91 -2.29 -9.86 21.67
C ALA A 91 -2.63 -8.50 22.25
N THR A 92 -1.93 -8.10 23.29
CA THR A 92 -2.11 -6.81 23.96
C THR A 92 -0.80 -6.04 24.07
N THR A 93 -0.86 -4.86 24.69
CA THR A 93 0.34 -4.13 25.08
C THR A 93 1.22 -4.91 26.06
N GLY A 94 0.68 -5.91 26.77
CA GLY A 94 1.44 -6.81 27.64
C GLY A 94 2.51 -7.56 26.85
N ASP A 95 2.12 -8.17 25.74
CA ASP A 95 3.02 -8.91 24.84
C ASP A 95 4.07 -8.01 24.22
N LEU A 96 3.66 -6.83 23.76
CA LEU A 96 4.58 -5.85 23.21
C LEU A 96 5.63 -5.44 24.26
N LEU A 97 5.21 -5.25 25.52
CA LEU A 97 6.13 -4.95 26.62
C LEU A 97 7.03 -6.15 26.95
N ALA A 98 6.54 -7.38 26.88
CA ALA A 98 7.34 -8.59 27.07
C ALA A 98 8.45 -8.73 26.02
N PHE A 99 8.13 -8.47 24.74
CA PHE A 99 9.12 -8.39 23.67
C PHE A 99 10.13 -7.27 23.93
N LEU A 100 9.67 -6.05 24.19
CA LEU A 100 10.54 -4.88 24.39
C LEU A 100 11.42 -5.00 25.64
N ALA A 101 11.00 -5.76 26.64
CA ALA A 101 11.82 -6.03 27.84
C ALA A 101 13.06 -6.88 27.53
N THR A 102 13.02 -7.68 26.48
CA THR A 102 14.11 -8.60 26.11
C THR A 102 14.76 -8.25 24.76
N PHE A 103 14.18 -7.31 24.02
CA PHE A 103 14.70 -6.86 22.74
C PHE A 103 16.14 -6.37 22.85
N GLY A 104 17.05 -7.05 22.15
CA GLY A 104 18.48 -6.73 22.14
C GLY A 104 19.31 -7.45 23.20
N LEU A 105 18.72 -8.35 24.00
CA LEU A 105 19.49 -9.28 24.83
C LEU A 105 20.08 -10.41 23.97
N THR A 106 21.32 -10.78 24.25
CA THR A 106 21.99 -11.90 23.59
C THR A 106 21.76 -13.19 24.38
N CYS A 107 21.21 -14.21 23.73
CA CYS A 107 21.08 -15.56 24.28
C CYS A 107 22.43 -16.31 24.16
N LEU A 108 22.79 -17.11 25.18
CA LEU A 108 23.98 -17.97 25.19
C LEU A 108 23.66 -19.39 24.72
#